data_AF-A0A8T4NL16-F1
#
_entry.id   AF-A0A8T4NL16-F1
#
_cell.length_a   1.000
_cell.length_b   1.000
_cell.length_c   1.000
_cell.angle_alpha   90.00
_cell.angle_beta   90.00
_cell.angle_gamma   90.00
#
_symmetry.space_group_name_H-M   'P 1'
#
loop_
_entity.id
_entity.type
_entity.pdbx_description
1 polymer ?
#
loop_
_entity_poly.entity_id
_entity_poly.type
_entity_poly.pdbx_seq_one_letter_code
_entity_poly.pdbx_strand_id
1 'polypeptide(L)'
;MDKRSDFIEEHEIIERELLELETVMECEDINHANLAHVLRKIYGIWNNHTEKENQFFLSLQQQGIKVPLKNGRYYNSIQSHLNSLFNSMLSGSENMTRVSLEVHGNALISEIRDRMKDEGWILYALPTIQETIPNE
;
A
#
# COMPACT_ATOMS: atom_id res chain seq x y z
N MET A 1 -5.96 -1.75 -22.16
CA MET A 1 -5.59 -0.58 -21.33
C MET A 1 -4.24 -0.92 -20.71
N ASP A 2 -3.24 -0.03 -20.75
CA ASP A 2 -1.88 -0.38 -20.28
C ASP A 2 -1.91 -0.56 -18.76
N LYS A 3 -1.81 -1.82 -18.28
CA LYS A 3 -1.83 -2.16 -16.85
C LYS A 3 -0.81 -1.37 -16.03
N ARG A 4 0.26 -0.85 -16.65
CA ARG A 4 1.24 0.01 -15.97
C ARG A 4 0.64 1.36 -15.59
N SER A 5 -0.22 1.94 -16.43
CA SER A 5 -0.90 3.20 -16.13
C SER A 5 -1.81 3.04 -14.91
N ASP A 6 -2.54 1.92 -14.84
CA ASP A 6 -3.45 1.63 -13.73
C ASP A 6 -2.70 1.57 -12.38
N PHE A 7 -1.51 0.95 -12.34
CA PHE A 7 -0.69 0.90 -11.12
C PHE A 7 -0.13 2.27 -10.72
N ILE A 8 0.24 3.12 -11.68
CA ILE A 8 0.72 4.49 -11.40
C ILE A 8 -0.41 5.32 -10.78
N GLU A 9 -1.61 5.27 -11.35
CA GLU A 9 -2.77 5.97 -10.81
C GLU A 9 -3.13 5.47 -9.40
N GLU A 10 -3.02 4.16 -9.15
CA GLU A 10 -3.21 3.60 -7.81
C GLU A 10 -2.15 4.08 -6.80
N HIS A 11 -0.88 4.17 -7.20
CA HIS A 11 0.19 4.70 -6.34
C HIS A 11 -0.06 6.16 -5.96
N GLU A 12 -0.55 6.99 -6.89
CA GLU A 12 -0.93 8.38 -6.59
C GLU A 12 -2.08 8.46 -5.56
N ILE A 13 -3.07 7.57 -5.68
CA ILE A 13 -4.17 7.48 -4.71
C ILE A 13 -3.63 7.07 -3.34
N ILE A 14 -2.78 6.04 -3.28
CA ILE A 14 -2.17 5.57 -2.03
C ILE A 14 -1.37 6.71 -1.38
N GLU A 15 -0.50 7.38 -2.15
CA GLU A 15 0.34 8.47 -1.64
C GLU A 15 -0.49 9.62 -1.06
N ARG A 16 -1.63 9.96 -1.68
CA ARG A 16 -2.55 10.97 -1.12
C ARG A 16 -3.08 10.58 0.25
N GLU A 17 -3.47 9.32 0.45
CA GLU A 17 -3.97 8.87 1.75
C GLU A 17 -2.84 8.74 2.79
N LEU A 18 -1.60 8.45 2.37
CA LEU A 18 -0.42 8.49 3.25
C LEU A 18 -0.11 9.92 3.72
N LEU A 19 -0.21 10.92 2.83
CA LEU A 19 -0.07 12.34 3.19
C LEU A 19 -1.17 12.79 4.16
N GLU A 20 -2.40 12.29 4.00
CA GLU A 20 -3.49 12.54 4.95
C GLU A 20 -3.16 11.94 6.33
N LEU A 21 -2.56 10.74 6.38
CA LEU A 21 -2.11 10.12 7.63
C LEU A 21 -0.99 10.94 8.29
N GLU A 22 0.01 11.39 7.53
CA GLU A 22 1.08 12.26 8.04
C GLU A 22 0.51 13.54 8.65
N THR A 23 -0.43 14.18 7.95
CA THR A 23 -1.10 15.40 8.44
C THR A 23 -1.85 15.14 9.75
N VAL A 24 -2.51 13.99 9.89
CA VAL A 24 -3.18 13.60 11.15
C VAL A 24 -2.17 13.34 12.27
N MET A 25 -1.02 12.77 11.95
CA MET A 25 0.05 12.47 12.92
C MET A 25 0.76 13.73 13.42
N GLU A 26 0.83 14.78 12.60
CA GLU A 26 1.45 16.07 12.98
C GLU A 26 0.56 16.97 13.84
N CYS A 27 -0.73 16.64 13.97
CA CYS A 27 -1.65 17.38 14.83
C CYS A 27 -1.26 17.28 16.32
N GLU A 28 -1.36 18.41 17.04
CA GLU A 28 -1.14 18.43 18.49
C GLU A 28 -2.16 17.51 19.20
N ASP A 29 -3.44 17.62 18.85
CA ASP A 29 -4.51 16.76 19.36
C ASP A 29 -4.90 15.66 18.37
N ILE A 30 -5.09 14.43 18.86
CA ILE A 30 -5.48 13.30 17.99
C ILE A 30 -6.98 13.40 17.66
N ASN A 31 -7.29 13.72 16.40
CA ASN A 31 -8.63 13.56 15.88
C ASN A 31 -8.91 12.07 15.55
N HIS A 32 -9.41 11.33 16.53
CA HIS A 32 -9.69 9.89 16.40
C HIS A 32 -10.64 9.54 15.25
N ALA A 33 -11.63 10.39 14.96
CA ALA A 33 -12.57 10.16 13.85
C ALA A 33 -11.85 10.24 12.50
N ASN A 34 -11.01 11.26 12.32
CA ASN A 34 -10.22 11.43 11.11
C ASN A 34 -9.18 10.30 10.97
N LEU A 35 -8.46 9.98 12.05
CA LEU A 35 -7.49 8.89 12.05
C LEU A 35 -8.14 7.55 11.65
N ALA A 36 -9.31 7.22 12.23
CA ALA A 36 -10.01 5.98 11.91
C ALA A 36 -10.43 5.92 10.44
N HIS A 37 -10.87 7.06 9.89
CA HIS A 37 -11.26 7.17 8.49
C HIS A 37 -10.07 6.94 7.56
N VAL A 38 -8.96 7.64 7.78
CA VAL A 38 -7.73 7.52 6.99
C VAL A 38 -7.19 6.09 7.03
N LEU A 39 -7.06 5.48 8.22
CA LEU A 39 -6.56 4.11 8.34
C LEU A 39 -7.45 3.08 7.63
N ARG A 40 -8.77 3.27 7.64
CA ARG A 40 -9.70 2.40 6.89
C ARG A 40 -9.53 2.53 5.39
N LYS A 41 -9.34 3.75 4.87
CA LYS A 41 -9.07 3.97 3.45
C LYS A 41 -7.76 3.31 3.04
N ILE A 42 -6.68 3.56 3.80
CA ILE A 42 -5.37 2.95 3.52
C ILE A 42 -5.49 1.43 3.52
N TYR A 43 -6.13 0.83 4.53
CA TYR A 43 -6.37 -0.62 4.57
C TYR A 43 -7.13 -1.12 3.34
N GLY A 44 -8.20 -0.44 2.93
CA GLY A 44 -9.01 -0.84 1.78
C GLY A 44 -8.23 -0.77 0.46
N ILE A 45 -7.57 0.37 0.21
CA ILE A 45 -6.79 0.61 -1.01
C ILE A 45 -5.61 -0.36 -1.08
N TRP A 46 -4.87 -0.52 0.02
CA TRP A 46 -3.70 -1.41 0.09
C TRP A 46 -4.04 -2.87 -0.20
N ASN A 47 -5.13 -3.39 0.40
CA ASN A 47 -5.55 -4.77 0.15
C ASN A 47 -5.98 -4.98 -1.30
N ASN A 48 -6.75 -4.05 -1.86
CA ASN A 48 -7.18 -4.11 -3.25
C ASN A 48 -5.99 -4.03 -4.22
N HIS A 49 -5.06 -3.12 -3.96
CA HIS A 49 -3.82 -2.99 -4.72
C HIS A 49 -3.01 -4.29 -4.69
N THR A 50 -2.76 -4.84 -3.49
CA THR A 50 -2.00 -6.09 -3.33
C THR A 50 -2.67 -7.27 -4.05
N GLU A 51 -4.01 -7.38 -4.04
CA GLU A 51 -4.71 -8.43 -4.75
C GLU A 51 -4.51 -8.31 -6.27
N LYS A 52 -4.71 -7.11 -6.84
CA LYS A 52 -4.46 -6.85 -8.26
C LYS A 52 -3.01 -7.13 -8.65
N GLU A 53 -2.09 -6.73 -7.78
CA GLU A 53 -0.67 -6.94 -7.93
C GLU A 53 -0.33 -8.43 -8.03
N ASN A 54 -0.84 -9.24 -7.09
CA ASN A 54 -0.66 -10.69 -7.10
C ASN A 54 -1.22 -11.34 -8.38
N GLN A 55 -2.41 -10.93 -8.83
CA GLN A 55 -3.00 -11.45 -10.08
C GLN A 55 -2.16 -11.07 -11.29
N PHE A 56 -1.67 -9.83 -11.35
CA PHE A 56 -0.82 -9.35 -12.43
C PHE A 56 0.49 -10.13 -12.50
N PHE A 57 1.21 -10.24 -11.39
CA PHE A 57 2.50 -10.94 -11.37
C PHE A 57 2.38 -12.45 -11.58
N LEU A 58 1.29 -13.07 -11.09
CA LEU A 58 0.98 -14.47 -11.42
C LEU A 58 0.78 -14.65 -12.93
N SER A 59 0.08 -13.73 -13.60
CA SER A 59 -0.13 -13.79 -15.05
C SER A 59 1.19 -13.67 -15.84
N LEU A 60 2.13 -12.84 -15.38
CA LEU A 60 3.48 -12.74 -15.98
C LEU A 60 4.29 -14.03 -15.79
N GLN A 61 4.23 -14.63 -14.59
CA GLN A 61 4.90 -15.90 -14.33
C GLN A 61 4.36 -17.02 -15.22
N GLN A 62 3.05 -17.07 -15.48
CA GLN A 62 2.43 -18.03 -16.40
C GLN A 62 2.91 -17.82 -17.85
N GLN A 63 3.28 -16.61 -18.22
CA GLN A 63 3.90 -16.27 -19.52
C GLN A 63 5.41 -16.54 -19.55
N GLY A 64 6.00 -17.11 -18.49
CA GLY A 64 7.42 -17.40 -18.40
C GLY A 64 8.29 -16.20 -18.02
N ILE A 65 7.69 -15.06 -17.66
CA ILE A 65 8.41 -13.88 -17.21
C ILE A 65 8.68 -14.02 -15.71
N LYS A 66 9.96 -14.10 -15.34
CA LYS A 66 10.37 -14.13 -13.93
C LYS A 66 10.43 -12.71 -13.37
N VAL A 67 9.62 -12.45 -12.35
CA VAL A 67 9.61 -11.15 -11.67
C VAL A 67 10.23 -11.27 -10.28
N PRO A 68 11.22 -10.42 -9.92
CA PRO A 68 11.91 -10.50 -8.64
C PRO A 68 11.10 -9.85 -7.51
N LEU A 69 9.98 -10.46 -7.14
CA LEU A 69 9.05 -9.89 -6.16
C LEU A 69 8.93 -10.69 -4.87
N LYS A 70 8.96 -9.99 -3.74
CA LYS A 70 8.88 -10.56 -2.38
C LYS A 70 7.54 -10.24 -1.73
N ASN A 71 6.43 -10.60 -2.38
CA ASN A 71 5.09 -10.12 -2.01
C ASN A 71 4.65 -10.50 -0.58
N GLY A 72 4.96 -11.71 -0.13
CA GLY A 72 4.48 -12.20 1.17
C GLY A 72 5.05 -11.49 2.40
N ARG A 73 6.23 -10.85 2.31
CA ARG A 73 6.86 -10.21 3.48
C ARG A 73 6.25 -8.83 3.76
N TYR A 74 6.06 -8.03 2.72
CA TYR A 74 5.53 -6.66 2.84
C TYR A 74 4.07 -6.66 3.29
N TYR A 75 3.24 -7.53 2.72
CA TYR A 75 1.82 -7.61 3.08
C TYR A 75 1.64 -7.87 4.58
N ASN A 76 2.34 -8.86 5.14
CA ASN A 76 2.23 -9.20 6.55
C ASN A 76 2.75 -8.08 7.47
N SER A 77 3.81 -7.38 7.06
CA SER A 77 4.38 -6.26 7.82
C SER A 77 3.41 -5.08 7.89
N ILE A 78 2.92 -4.62 6.73
CA ILE A 78 1.94 -3.54 6.61
C ILE A 78 0.66 -3.88 7.38
N GLN A 79 0.17 -5.11 7.27
CA GLN A 79 -1.01 -5.55 8.02
C GLN A 79 -0.77 -5.54 9.54
N SER A 80 0.43 -5.89 9.99
CA SER A 80 0.82 -5.80 11.40
C SER A 80 0.80 -4.35 11.89
N HIS A 81 1.33 -3.41 11.12
CA HIS A 81 1.30 -1.98 11.46
C HIS A 81 -0.14 -1.44 11.56
N LEU A 82 -0.97 -1.73 10.58
CA LEU A 82 -2.40 -1.34 10.59
C LEU A 82 -3.13 -1.92 11.81
N ASN A 83 -2.90 -3.19 12.14
CA ASN A 83 -3.51 -3.83 13.31
C ASN A 83 -3.06 -3.17 14.63
N SER A 84 -1.76 -2.86 14.78
CA SER A 84 -1.26 -2.13 15.95
C SER A 84 -1.92 -0.76 16.10
N LEU A 85 -2.09 -0.03 14.99
CA LEU A 85 -2.75 1.27 14.99
C LEU A 85 -4.22 1.13 15.41
N PHE A 86 -4.98 0.22 14.80
CA PHE A 86 -6.38 -0.02 15.19
C PHE A 86 -6.51 -0.44 16.66
N ASN A 87 -5.66 -1.34 17.14
CA ASN A 87 -5.69 -1.79 18.55
C ASN A 87 -5.39 -0.63 19.51
N SER A 88 -4.43 0.24 19.18
CA SER A 88 -4.11 1.40 20.01
C SER A 88 -5.29 2.37 20.09
N MET A 89 -6.02 2.58 19.00
CA MET A 89 -7.23 3.41 19.00
C MET A 89 -8.37 2.80 19.81
N LEU A 90 -8.56 1.48 19.71
CA LEU A 90 -9.59 0.75 20.46
C LEU A 90 -9.33 0.75 21.97
N SER A 91 -8.09 0.99 22.40
CA SER A 91 -7.77 1.12 23.82
C SER A 91 -8.39 2.37 24.48
N GLY A 92 -8.76 3.38 23.69
CA GLY A 92 -9.24 4.67 24.19
C GLY A 92 -8.15 5.51 24.87
N SER A 93 -6.91 5.05 24.90
CA SER A 93 -5.78 5.79 25.47
C SER A 93 -5.10 6.65 24.41
N GLU A 94 -5.18 7.97 24.58
CA GLU A 94 -4.53 8.93 23.68
C GLU A 94 -3.01 8.71 23.64
N ASN A 95 -2.38 8.51 24.80
CA ASN A 95 -0.94 8.25 24.88
C ASN A 95 -0.53 6.97 24.12
N MET A 96 -1.31 5.90 24.26
CA MET A 96 -1.06 4.67 23.49
C MET A 96 -1.24 4.89 21.98
N THR A 97 -2.23 5.68 21.59
CA THR A 97 -2.47 6.04 20.19
C THR A 97 -1.30 6.83 19.64
N ARG A 98 -0.79 7.83 20.39
CA ARG A 98 0.36 8.65 19.98
C ARG A 98 1.63 7.83 19.80
N VAL A 99 1.98 7.00 20.79
CA VAL A 99 3.14 6.10 20.71
C VAL A 99 3.00 5.13 19.52
N SER A 100 1.80 4.61 19.28
CA SER A 100 1.54 3.72 18.14
C SER A 100 1.67 4.44 16.81
N LEU A 101 1.23 5.70 16.69
CA LEU A 101 1.42 6.51 15.49
C LEU A 101 2.91 6.77 15.23
N GLU A 102 3.68 7.15 16.25
CA GLU A 102 5.12 7.39 16.12
C GLU A 102 5.89 6.16 15.66
N VAL A 103 5.55 4.98 16.16
CA VAL A 103 6.25 3.73 15.82
C VAL A 103 5.67 3.09 14.57
N HIS A 104 4.38 2.78 14.58
CA HIS A 104 3.73 2.02 13.52
C HIS A 104 3.23 2.89 12.37
N GLY A 105 2.81 4.13 12.62
CA GLY A 105 2.39 5.06 11.56
C GLY A 105 3.56 5.41 10.63
N ASN A 106 4.68 5.84 11.19
CA ASN A 106 5.89 6.15 10.42
C ASN A 106 6.43 4.93 9.65
N ALA A 107 6.46 3.76 10.29
CA ALA A 107 6.90 2.53 9.65
C ALA A 107 5.95 2.11 8.51
N LEU A 108 4.64 2.21 8.71
CA LEU A 108 3.62 1.93 7.68
C LEU A 108 3.83 2.80 6.44
N ILE A 109 3.99 4.11 6.63
CA ILE A 109 4.20 5.06 5.53
C ILE A 109 5.49 4.74 4.78
N SER A 110 6.59 4.53 5.50
CA SER A 110 7.88 4.20 4.89
C SER A 110 7.81 2.91 4.09
N GLU A 111 7.23 1.85 4.66
CA GLU A 111 7.16 0.53 4.01
C GLU A 111 6.29 0.56 2.75
N ILE A 112 5.15 1.26 2.77
CA ILE A 112 4.30 1.39 1.58
C ILE A 112 5.04 2.20 0.49
N ARG A 113 5.70 3.31 0.83
CA ARG A 113 6.46 4.11 -0.15
C ARG A 113 7.64 3.35 -0.76
N ASP A 114 8.41 2.64 0.07
CA ASP A 114 9.51 1.79 -0.41
C ASP A 114 8.98 0.71 -1.34
N ARG A 115 7.80 0.15 -1.02
CA ARG A 115 7.17 -0.87 -1.82
C ARG A 115 6.70 -0.35 -3.19
N MET A 116 6.01 0.79 -3.23
CA MET A 116 5.60 1.43 -4.49
C MET A 116 6.82 1.78 -5.36
N LYS A 117 7.92 2.21 -4.75
CA LYS A 117 9.17 2.50 -5.46
C LYS A 117 9.78 1.24 -6.09
N ASP A 118 9.85 0.14 -5.34
CA ASP A 118 10.33 -1.15 -5.86
C ASP A 118 9.46 -1.65 -7.02
N GLU A 119 8.14 -1.53 -6.89
CA GLU A 119 7.18 -1.85 -7.96
C GLU A 119 7.38 -0.97 -9.20
N GLY A 120 7.59 0.34 -9.02
CA GLY A 120 7.86 1.25 -10.12
C GLY A 120 9.07 0.83 -10.96
N TRP A 121 10.16 0.39 -10.32
CA TRP A 121 11.32 -0.16 -11.04
C TRP A 121 10.99 -1.42 -11.82
N ILE A 122 10.19 -2.32 -11.24
CA ILE A 122 9.77 -3.55 -11.89
C ILE A 122 8.88 -3.26 -13.09
N LEU A 123 7.85 -2.43 -12.91
CA LEU A 123 6.90 -2.05 -13.97
C LEU A 123 7.61 -1.35 -15.14
N TYR A 124 8.63 -0.54 -14.85
CA TYR A 124 9.48 0.09 -15.87
C TYR A 124 10.34 -0.93 -16.64
N ALA A 125 10.88 -1.93 -15.94
CA ALA A 125 11.75 -2.95 -16.53
C ALA A 125 10.99 -4.02 -17.33
N LEU A 126 9.67 -4.14 -17.16
CA LEU A 126 8.87 -5.09 -17.91
C LEU A 126 8.84 -4.72 -19.40
N PRO A 127 9.03 -5.70 -20.31
CA PRO A 127 8.88 -5.46 -21.74
C PRO A 127 7.46 -4.94 -22.00
N THR A 128 7.32 -3.98 -22.91
CA THR A 128 6.00 -3.49 -23.31
C THR A 128 5.26 -4.63 -24.00
N ILE A 129 4.38 -5.31 -23.26
CA ILE A 129 3.57 -6.39 -23.80
C ILE A 129 2.50 -5.72 -24.67
N GLN A 130 2.73 -5.68 -25.99
CA GLN A 130 1.62 -5.48 -26.91
C GLN A 130 0.68 -6.67 -26.74
N GLU A 131 -0.57 -6.41 -26.36
CA GLU A 131 -1.63 -7.41 -26.39
C GLU A 131 -1.60 -8.05 -27.79
N THR A 132 -1.09 -9.27 -27.90
CA THR A 132 -1.27 -10.07 -29.10
C THR A 132 -2.74 -10.38 -29.17
N ILE A 133 -3.48 -9.59 -29.94
CA ILE A 133 -4.84 -9.93 -30.37
C ILE A 133 -4.71 -11.31 -31.03
N PRO A 134 -5.37 -12.36 -30.53
CA PRO A 134 -5.43 -13.62 -31.25
C PRO A 134 -6.16 -13.34 -32.55
N ASN A 135 -5.47 -13.49 -33.68
CA ASN A 135 -6.14 -13.55 -34.97
C ASN A 135 -6.90 -14.89 -35.01
N GLU A 136 -8.20 -14.84 -34.77
CA GLU A 136 -9.17 -15.84 -35.25
C GLU A 136 -10.05 -15.22 -36.33
#